data_AF-A0ABD5YBN0-F1
#
_entry.id   AF-A0ABD5YBN0-F1
#
_cell.length_a   1.000
_cell.length_b   1.000
_cell.length_c   1.000
_cell.angle_alpha   90.00
_cell.angle_beta   90.00
_cell.angle_gamma   90.00
#
_symmetry.space_group_name_H-M   'P 1'
#
loop_
_entity.id
_entity.type
_entity.pdbx_description
1 polymer ?
#
loop_
_entity_poly.entity_id
_entity_poly.type
_entity_poly.pdbx_seq_one_letter_code
_entity_poly.pdbx_strand_id
1 'polypeptide(L)' 'MSTHNSTVRSVAPSYPDAEPVGPHLVIDKTEWVPGRHPESHRGHAGQRGYRESFYRCVVCGAERLSKRDLPEECAAPG' A
#
# COMPACT_ATOMS: atom_id res chain seq x y z
N MET A 1 0.21 40.27 -3.20
CA MET A 1 -0.36 39.52 -2.06
C MET A 1 -1.44 38.61 -2.62
N SER A 2 -1.15 37.32 -2.77
CA SER A 2 -2.14 36.33 -3.25
C SER A 2 -2.34 35.29 -2.15
N THR A 3 -3.42 35.44 -1.39
CA THR A 3 -3.86 34.49 -0.37
C THR A 3 -4.58 33.34 -1.06
N HIS A 4 -3.87 32.24 -1.35
CA HIS A 4 -4.48 30.98 -1.74
C HIS A 4 -5.03 30.29 -0.49
N ASN A 5 -6.34 30.47 -0.26
CA ASN A 5 -7.09 29.69 0.72
C ASN A 5 -7.33 28.28 0.14
N SER A 6 -6.38 27.38 0.35
CA SER A 6 -6.55 25.96 0.09
C SER A 6 -7.32 25.33 1.25
N THR A 7 -8.65 25.48 1.23
CA THR A 7 -9.54 24.64 2.05
C THR A 7 -9.40 23.20 1.54
N VAL A 8 -8.42 22.47 2.05
CA VAL A 8 -8.30 21.02 1.89
C VAL A 8 -9.49 20.43 2.63
N ARG A 9 -10.60 20.22 1.93
CA ARG A 9 -11.63 19.30 2.39
C ARG A 9 -10.95 17.94 2.47
N SER A 10 -10.60 17.52 3.68
CA SER A 10 -10.23 16.14 3.98
C SER A 10 -11.44 15.27 3.72
N VAL A 11 -11.71 14.97 2.44
CA VAL A 11 -12.59 13.90 2.04
C VAL A 11 -11.85 12.65 2.49
N ALA A 12 -12.24 12.07 3.62
CA ALA A 12 -11.69 10.80 4.06
C ALA A 12 -11.77 9.86 2.84
N PRO A 13 -10.64 9.33 2.34
CA PRO A 13 -10.69 8.47 1.16
C PRO A 13 -11.60 7.28 1.48
N SER A 14 -12.76 7.24 0.82
CA SER A 14 -13.57 6.03 0.79
C SER A 14 -12.81 5.06 -0.09
N TYR A 15 -12.37 3.95 0.49
CA TYR A 15 -11.71 2.86 -0.24
C TYR A 15 -12.78 1.80 -0.54
N PRO A 16 -13.53 1.91 -1.65
CA PRO A 16 -14.59 0.95 -1.97
C PRO A 16 -14.04 -0.46 -2.19
N ASP A 17 -12.77 -0.56 -2.59
CA ASP A 17 -12.07 -1.83 -2.84
C ASP A 17 -11.34 -2.36 -1.60
N ALA A 18 -11.50 -1.73 -0.44
CA ALA A 18 -10.86 -2.20 0.79
C ALA A 18 -11.62 -3.36 1.42
N GLU A 19 -10.87 -4.39 1.79
CA GLU A 19 -11.37 -5.59 2.43
C GLU A 19 -10.96 -5.62 3.92
N PRO A 20 -11.88 -5.95 4.84
CA PRO A 20 -11.53 -6.15 6.24
C PRO A 20 -10.76 -7.45 6.44
N VAL A 21 -9.60 -7.37 7.11
CA VAL A 21 -8.75 -8.51 7.45
C VAL A 21 -8.39 -8.40 8.94
N GLY A 22 -9.15 -9.08 9.79
CA GLY A 22 -9.01 -8.93 11.24
C GLY A 22 -9.25 -7.47 11.65
N PRO A 23 -8.31 -6.82 12.37
CA PRO A 23 -8.42 -5.41 12.72
C PRO A 23 -7.98 -4.45 11.60
N HIS A 24 -7.54 -4.95 10.45
CA HIS A 24 -7.05 -4.13 9.33
C HIS A 24 -8.13 -3.90 8.28
N LEU A 25 -8.05 -2.75 7.60
CA LEU A 25 -8.81 -2.47 6.39
C LEU A 25 -7.82 -2.34 5.23
N VAL A 26 -7.84 -3.29 4.30
CA VAL A 26 -6.72 -3.56 3.39
C VAL A 26 -7.13 -3.37 1.94
N ILE A 27 -6.32 -2.66 1.17
CA ILE A 27 -6.45 -2.56 -0.28
C ILE A 27 -5.37 -3.41 -0.97
N ASP A 28 -5.70 -3.98 -2.13
CA ASP A 28 -4.70 -4.52 -3.05
C ASP A 28 -4.07 -3.36 -3.83
N LYS A 29 -2.75 -3.33 -3.87
CA LYS A 29 -1.98 -2.37 -4.66
C LYS A 29 -1.01 -3.12 -5.55
N THR A 30 -0.88 -2.66 -6.78
CA THR A 30 0.17 -3.13 -7.68
C THR A 30 1.04 -1.95 -8.09
N GLU A 31 2.33 -2.02 -7.78
CA GLU A 31 3.28 -0.94 -8.06
C GLU A 31 4.49 -1.41 -8.87
N TRP A 32 5.21 -0.46 -9.44
CA TRP A 32 6.41 -0.71 -10.23
C TRP A 32 7.64 -0.47 -9.38
N VAL A 33 8.35 -1.54 -9.01
CA VAL A 33 9.52 -1.50 -8.13
C VAL A 33 10.78 -1.49 -8.99
N PRO A 34 11.66 -0.49 -8.87
CA PRO A 34 12.91 -0.47 -9.61
C PRO A 34 13.89 -1.53 -9.09
N GLY A 35 14.68 -2.11 -9.98
CA GLY A 35 15.69 -3.12 -9.65
C GLY A 35 15.28 -4.55 -10.01
N ARG A 36 16.05 -5.51 -9.51
CA ARG A 36 15.82 -6.94 -9.77
C ARG A 36 14.85 -7.50 -8.75
N HIS A 37 13.92 -8.34 -9.20
CA HIS A 37 13.02 -9.06 -8.29
C HIS A 37 13.84 -9.88 -7.26
N PRO A 38 13.55 -9.79 -5.95
CA PRO A 38 14.28 -10.53 -4.91
C PRO A 38 14.15 -12.05 -5.12
N GLU A 39 12.95 -12.51 -5.48
CA GLU A 39 12.74 -13.87 -5.97
C GLU A 39 13.40 -14.06 -7.36
N SER A 40 14.55 -14.72 -7.37
CA SER A 40 15.39 -14.88 -8.57
C SER A 40 14.68 -15.60 -9.73
N HIS A 41 13.64 -16.39 -9.45
CA HIS A 41 12.85 -17.09 -10.47
C HIS A 41 11.79 -16.19 -11.13
N ARG A 42 11.45 -15.04 -10.54
CA ARG A 42 10.52 -14.05 -11.10
C ARG A 42 11.23 -12.92 -11.87
N GLY A 43 12.54 -12.81 -11.71
CA GLY A 43 13.37 -11.84 -12.43
C GLY A 43 14.07 -12.45 -13.63
N HIS A 44 14.35 -11.63 -14.63
CA HIS A 44 15.20 -12.01 -15.77
C HIS A 44 16.47 -11.18 -15.81
N ALA A 45 17.50 -11.68 -16.48
CA ALA A 45 18.75 -10.92 -16.68
C ALA A 45 18.47 -9.62 -17.43
N GLY A 46 18.96 -8.49 -16.90
CA GLY A 46 18.77 -7.16 -17.50
C GLY A 46 17.44 -6.46 -17.15
N GLN A 47 16.60 -7.07 -16.29
CA GLN A 47 15.38 -6.44 -15.79
C GLN A 47 15.71 -5.17 -14.98
N ARG A 48 15.05 -4.04 -15.32
CA ARG A 48 15.24 -2.74 -14.66
C ARG A 48 14.24 -2.43 -13.54
N GLY A 49 13.23 -3.28 -13.39
CA GLY A 49 12.21 -3.23 -12.35
C GLY A 49 11.32 -4.47 -12.40
N TYR A 50 10.45 -4.66 -11.41
CA TYR A 50 9.40 -5.68 -11.44
C TYR A 50 8.07 -5.12 -10.89
N ARG A 51 6.94 -5.59 -11.45
CA ARG A 51 5.61 -5.23 -10.92
C ARG A 51 5.38 -6.11 -9.71
N GLU A 52 5.09 -5.49 -8.58
CA GLU A 52 4.81 -6.18 -7.33
C GLU A 52 3.39 -5.87 -6.89
N SER A 53 2.66 -6.89 -6.47
CA SER A 53 1.33 -6.76 -5.90
C SER A 53 1.42 -7.01 -4.40
N PHE A 54 0.91 -6.07 -3.62
CA PHE A 54 0.96 -6.12 -2.16
C PHE A 54 -0.32 -5.54 -1.56
N TYR A 55 -0.59 -5.98 -0.35
CA TYR A 55 -1.68 -5.51 0.47
C TYR A 55 -1.23 -4.33 1.33
N ARG A 56 -2.00 -3.24 1.33
CA ARG A 56 -1.77 -2.09 2.19
C ARG A 56 -2.96 -1.87 3.10
N CYS A 57 -2.72 -1.82 4.40
CA CYS A 57 -3.73 -1.36 5.34
C CYS A 57 -3.87 0.16 5.25
N VAL A 58 -5.09 0.66 5.03
CA VAL A 58 -5.37 2.11 4.94
C VAL A 58 -5.48 2.77 6.30
N VAL A 59 -5.61 1.97 7.37
CA VAL A 59 -5.70 2.46 8.76
C VAL A 59 -4.31 2.62 9.37
N CYS A 60 -3.52 1.54 9.44
CA CYS A 60 -2.19 1.58 10.05
C CYS A 60 -1.04 1.85 9.05
N GLY A 61 -1.31 1.80 7.74
CA GLY A 61 -0.29 1.96 6.71
C GLY A 61 0.61 0.74 6.48
N ALA A 62 0.37 -0.39 7.17
CA ALA A 62 1.18 -1.60 7.00
C ALA A 62 1.06 -2.18 5.58
N GLU A 63 2.20 -2.51 4.96
CA GLU A 63 2.30 -3.07 3.61
C GLU A 63 2.89 -4.49 3.67
N ARG A 64 2.20 -5.48 3.09
CA ARG A 64 2.58 -6.90 3.12
C ARG A 64 2.24 -7.61 1.83
N LEU A 65 3.06 -8.58 1.42
CA LEU A 65 2.76 -9.43 0.26
C LEU A 65 1.62 -10.42 0.51
N SER A 66 1.34 -10.74 1.78
CA SER A 66 0.26 -11.60 2.21
C SER A 66 -0.53 -10.94 3.34
N LYS A 67 -1.86 -11.11 3.28
CA LYS A 67 -2.78 -10.69 4.35
C LYS A 67 -2.45 -11.32 5.71
N ARG A 68 -1.82 -12.50 5.73
CA ARG A 68 -1.45 -13.21 6.97
C ARG A 68 -0.23 -12.62 7.66
N ASP A 69 0.59 -11.85 6.93
CA ASP A 69 1.79 -11.23 7.47
C ASP A 69 1.51 -9.82 8.02
N LEU A 70 0.24 -9.40 8.00
CA LEU A 70 -0.19 -8.19 8.67
C LEU A 70 0.02 -8.34 10.18
N PRO A 71 0.44 -7.27 10.87
CA PRO A 71 0.61 -7.32 12.32
C PRO A 71 -0.71 -7.70 12.98
N GLU A 72 -0.65 -8.37 14.13
CA GLU A 72 -1.85 -8.76 14.87
C GLU A 72 -2.69 -7.55 15.25
N GLU A 73 -2.04 -6.45 15.61
CA GLU A 73 -2.69 -5.20 15.98
C GLU A 73 -2.69 -4.19 14.83
N CYS A 74 -3.81 -3.49 14.66
CA CYS A 74 -3.91 -2.34 13.77
C CYS A 74 -3.72 -1.05 14.59
N ALA A 75 -2.47 -0.74 14.92
CA ALA A 75 -2.13 0.55 15.52
C ALA A 75 -2.09 1.60 14.40
N ALA A 76 -3.07 2.52 14.38
CA ALA A 76 -3.00 3.69 13.50
C ALA A 76 -1.66 4.40 13.71
N PRO A 77 -0.98 4.89 12.65
CA PRO A 77 0.20 5.72 12.85
C PRO A 77 -0.22 6.91 13.69
N GLY A 78 0.39 7.04 14.87
CA GLY A 78 0.18 8.18 15.77
C GLY A 78 0.55 9.51 15.14
#